data_AF-A0A941B7G8-F1
#
_entry.id   AF-A0A941B7G8-F1
#
_cell.length_a   1.000
_cell.length_b   1.000
_cell.length_c   1.000
_cell.angle_alpha   90.00
_cell.angle_beta   90.00
_cell.angle_gamma   90.00
#
_symmetry.space_group_name_H-M   'P 1'
#
loop_
_entity.id
_entity.type
_entity.pdbx_description
1 polymer ?
#
loop_
_entity_poly.entity_id
_entity_poly.type
_entity_poly.pdbx_seq_one_letter_code
_entity_poly.pdbx_strand_id
1 'polypeptide(L)'
;MKALHRAPMLALLAVTSCGIPATGVVEAGGPASGALPLTPVYFVENGRLAALPRHTGRPGDPTDALRLLIAGPLAGERGTDSTDGYTTELPLLPTAMAPPSAAVDVSGGSPSDPSGAAGSATDTPTVTVAGNVMTIRLPAGMAGLSDLGVRQLVCTATAAYRLTRPSTGALTVAVTGGGHLVRMSDARCPSR
;
A
#
# COMPACT_ATOMS: atom_id res chain seq x y z
N MET A 1 -53.68 -58.10 -37.77
CA MET A 1 -53.82 -57.33 -36.52
C MET A 1 -52.42 -57.14 -35.94
N LYS A 2 -51.86 -55.93 -35.95
CA LYS A 2 -50.48 -55.64 -35.54
C LYS A 2 -50.46 -55.34 -34.03
N ALA A 3 -49.83 -56.21 -33.25
CA ALA A 3 -49.70 -56.05 -31.80
C ALA A 3 -48.73 -54.92 -31.46
N LEU A 4 -49.17 -54.03 -30.56
CA LEU A 4 -48.47 -52.83 -30.13
C LEU A 4 -47.14 -53.15 -29.43
N HIS A 5 -46.06 -52.54 -29.91
CA HIS A 5 -44.81 -52.38 -29.17
C HIS A 5 -44.93 -51.15 -28.25
N ARG A 6 -45.38 -51.34 -27.01
CA ARG A 6 -45.33 -50.31 -25.97
C ARG A 6 -44.91 -50.92 -24.64
N ALA A 7 -43.60 -51.00 -24.46
CA ALA A 7 -42.83 -51.15 -23.20
C ALA A 7 -41.60 -51.99 -23.56
N PRO A 8 -40.37 -51.42 -23.47
CA PRO A 8 -39.83 -51.11 -22.15
C PRO A 8 -38.91 -49.87 -22.17
N MET A 9 -39.44 -48.69 -22.49
CA MET A 9 -38.63 -47.46 -22.45
C MET A 9 -38.24 -47.04 -21.02
N LEU A 10 -39.01 -47.44 -20.00
CA LEU A 10 -38.65 -47.20 -18.59
C LEU A 10 -37.45 -48.05 -18.11
N ALA A 11 -37.19 -49.22 -18.72
CA ALA A 11 -36.09 -50.08 -18.30
C ALA A 11 -34.71 -49.53 -18.73
N LEU A 12 -34.66 -48.77 -19.84
CA LEU A 12 -33.41 -48.17 -20.31
C LEU A 12 -32.94 -46.97 -19.46
N LEU A 13 -33.85 -46.22 -18.81
CA LEU A 13 -33.43 -45.11 -17.96
C LEU A 13 -32.69 -45.58 -16.70
N ALA A 14 -33.05 -46.74 -16.15
CA ALA A 14 -32.44 -47.29 -14.94
C ALA A 14 -30.98 -47.73 -15.12
N VAL A 15 -30.54 -48.01 -16.36
CA VAL A 15 -29.16 -48.46 -16.64
C VAL A 15 -28.19 -47.29 -16.81
N THR A 16 -28.69 -46.04 -16.92
CA THR A 16 -27.84 -44.85 -17.07
C THR A 16 -27.49 -44.15 -15.75
N SER A 17 -27.97 -44.65 -14.59
CA SER A 17 -27.54 -44.09 -13.31
C SER A 17 -26.13 -44.60 -12.97
N CYS A 18 -25.12 -43.81 -13.36
CA CYS A 18 -23.75 -43.98 -12.89
C CYS A 18 -23.76 -43.78 -11.36
N GLY A 19 -23.61 -44.86 -10.60
CA GLY A 19 -23.58 -44.81 -9.14
C GLY A 19 -22.33 -44.07 -8.67
N ILE A 20 -22.50 -42.80 -8.29
CA ILE A 20 -21.44 -41.99 -7.69
C ILE A 20 -21.29 -42.46 -6.24
N PRO A 21 -20.14 -43.06 -5.85
CA PRO A 21 -19.91 -43.44 -4.46
C PRO A 21 -19.93 -42.20 -3.57
N ALA A 22 -20.48 -42.33 -2.37
CA ALA A 22 -20.47 -41.25 -1.39
C ALA A 22 -19.00 -40.90 -1.09
N THR A 23 -18.54 -39.75 -1.59
CA THR A 23 -17.23 -39.21 -1.22
C THR A 23 -17.34 -38.80 0.24
N GLY A 24 -16.58 -39.46 1.11
CA GLY A 24 -16.47 -39.04 2.51
C GLY A 24 -16.08 -37.58 2.62
N VAL A 25 -16.43 -36.94 3.73
CA VAL A 25 -16.02 -35.56 4.01
C VAL A 25 -14.49 -35.48 4.03
N VAL A 26 -13.92 -34.69 3.15
CA VAL A 26 -12.53 -34.25 3.27
C VAL A 26 -12.56 -33.02 4.16
N GLU A 27 -11.98 -33.11 5.35
CA GLU A 27 -11.78 -31.95 6.21
C GLU A 27 -11.11 -30.85 5.39
N ALA A 28 -11.77 -29.70 5.27
CA ALA A 28 -11.45 -28.64 4.32
C ALA A 28 -10.13 -27.88 4.63
N GLY A 29 -9.27 -28.47 5.47
CA GLY A 29 -8.16 -27.79 6.11
C GLY A 29 -8.65 -26.78 7.14
N GLY A 30 -7.70 -26.22 7.90
CA GLY A 30 -7.99 -25.07 8.76
C GLY A 30 -8.52 -23.88 7.95
N PRO A 31 -9.17 -22.90 8.59
CA PRO A 31 -9.62 -21.70 7.91
C PRO A 31 -8.47 -21.05 7.13
N ALA A 32 -8.77 -20.46 5.98
CA ALA A 32 -7.80 -19.65 5.26
C ALA A 32 -7.39 -18.49 6.18
N SER A 33 -6.18 -18.56 6.74
CA SER A 33 -5.52 -17.43 7.36
C SER A 33 -5.33 -16.39 6.25
N GLY A 34 -6.19 -15.36 6.23
CA GLY A 34 -6.21 -14.39 5.14
C GLY A 34 -4.83 -13.78 4.91
N ALA A 35 -4.40 -13.71 3.64
CA ALA A 35 -3.19 -12.97 3.29
C ALA A 35 -3.40 -11.49 3.58
N LEU A 36 -2.52 -10.89 4.38
CA LEU A 36 -2.56 -9.44 4.62
C LEU A 36 -2.27 -8.72 3.30
N PRO A 37 -3.16 -7.81 2.85
CA PRO A 37 -2.97 -7.13 1.58
C PRO A 37 -1.77 -6.18 1.66
N LEU A 38 -0.86 -6.30 0.70
CA LEU A 38 0.30 -5.42 0.57
C LEU A 38 -0.14 -4.08 -0.01
N THR A 39 0.29 -3.00 0.61
CA THR A 39 0.06 -1.62 0.17
C THR A 39 1.27 -1.15 -0.62
N PRO A 40 1.11 -0.79 -1.90
CA PRO A 40 2.22 -0.26 -2.68
C PRO A 40 2.55 1.17 -2.39
N VAL A 41 3.84 1.39 -2.27
CA VAL A 41 4.49 2.67 -2.05
C VAL A 41 5.33 2.95 -3.27
N TYR A 42 5.13 4.10 -3.90
CA TYR A 42 5.84 4.45 -5.12
C TYR A 42 7.17 5.10 -4.77
N PHE A 43 8.27 4.48 -5.21
CA PHE A 43 9.62 5.05 -5.15
C PHE A 43 10.08 5.50 -6.52
N VAL A 44 11.20 6.21 -6.57
CA VAL A 44 11.81 6.66 -7.81
C VAL A 44 12.99 5.75 -8.16
N GLU A 45 12.97 5.21 -9.36
CA GLU A 45 14.07 4.45 -9.97
C GLU A 45 14.32 5.04 -11.36
N ASN A 46 15.54 5.47 -11.63
CA ASN A 46 15.90 6.06 -12.94
C ASN A 46 14.95 7.19 -13.39
N GLY A 47 14.52 8.04 -12.44
CA GLY A 47 13.59 9.16 -12.69
C GLY A 47 12.14 8.76 -12.95
N ARG A 48 11.78 7.48 -12.76
CA ARG A 48 10.43 6.94 -12.98
C ARG A 48 9.86 6.39 -11.68
N LEU A 49 8.54 6.46 -11.56
CA LEU A 49 7.83 5.90 -10.40
C LEU A 49 7.71 4.39 -10.54
N ALA A 50 8.15 3.67 -9.51
CA ALA A 50 8.07 2.22 -9.38
C ALA A 50 7.33 1.85 -8.09
N ALA A 51 6.37 0.92 -8.19
CA ALA A 51 5.54 0.52 -7.06
C ALA A 51 6.18 -0.65 -6.30
N LEU A 52 6.58 -0.43 -5.05
CA LEU A 52 7.08 -1.49 -4.18
C LEU A 52 6.02 -1.91 -3.15
N PRO A 53 5.71 -3.22 -3.04
CA PRO A 53 4.71 -3.70 -2.10
C PRO A 53 5.23 -3.61 -0.66
N ARG A 54 4.43 -3.03 0.25
CA ARG A 54 4.80 -2.88 1.66
C ARG A 54 3.69 -3.32 2.61
N HIS A 55 4.09 -3.74 3.80
CA HIS A 55 3.18 -3.92 4.92
C HIS A 55 2.93 -2.58 5.60
N THR A 56 1.68 -2.20 5.73
CA THR A 56 1.24 -1.07 6.53
C THR A 56 0.48 -1.58 7.75
N GLY A 57 0.50 -0.80 8.85
CA GLY A 57 -0.28 -1.14 10.05
C GLY A 57 -1.78 -1.24 9.75
N ARG A 58 -2.27 -0.38 8.85
CA ARG A 58 -3.65 -0.42 8.33
C ARG A 58 -3.64 -0.39 6.79
N PRO A 59 -3.75 -1.55 6.13
CA PRO A 59 -3.91 -1.60 4.68
C PRO A 59 -5.12 -0.79 4.25
N GLY A 60 -4.94 0.05 3.22
CA GLY A 60 -5.99 0.96 2.78
C GLY A 60 -5.93 2.38 3.37
N ASP A 61 -5.10 2.63 4.39
CA ASP A 61 -4.88 3.97 4.94
C ASP A 61 -3.78 4.71 4.15
N PRO A 62 -4.11 5.82 3.45
CA PRO A 62 -3.13 6.62 2.74
C PRO A 62 -2.04 7.19 3.64
N THR A 63 -2.38 7.57 4.87
CA THR A 63 -1.44 8.20 5.82
C THR A 63 -0.35 7.21 6.22
N ASP A 64 -0.70 5.95 6.46
CA ASP A 64 0.28 4.91 6.82
C ASP A 64 1.21 4.59 5.63
N ALA A 65 0.70 4.61 4.39
CA ALA A 65 1.53 4.46 3.21
C ALA A 65 2.50 5.65 3.00
N LEU A 66 2.02 6.88 3.23
CA LEU A 66 2.85 8.08 3.15
C LEU A 66 3.96 8.10 4.21
N ARG A 67 3.72 7.55 5.41
CA ARG A 67 4.78 7.38 6.42
C ARG A 67 5.92 6.50 5.91
N LEU A 68 5.59 5.38 5.26
CA LEU A 68 6.60 4.51 4.65
C LEU A 68 7.34 5.21 3.51
N LEU A 69 6.64 6.02 2.72
CA LEU A 69 7.25 6.80 1.64
C LEU A 69 8.30 7.79 2.18
N ILE A 70 7.98 8.48 3.28
CA ILE A 70 8.88 9.44 3.94
C ILE A 70 10.08 8.72 4.57
N ALA A 71 9.87 7.55 5.16
CA ALA A 71 10.96 6.71 5.66
C ALA A 71 11.93 6.24 4.56
N GLY A 72 11.44 6.21 3.32
CA GLY A 72 12.21 5.87 2.13
C GLY A 72 12.28 4.37 1.84
N PRO A 73 13.07 3.99 0.83
CA PRO A 73 13.29 2.60 0.44
C PRO A 73 13.92 1.77 1.57
N LEU A 74 13.80 0.44 1.52
CA LEU A 74 14.50 -0.42 2.48
C LEU A 74 16.01 -0.42 2.19
N ALA A 75 16.84 -0.79 3.18
CA ALA A 75 18.29 -0.77 3.04
C ALA A 75 18.81 -1.57 1.83
N GLY A 76 18.24 -2.75 1.56
CA GLY A 76 18.61 -3.58 0.40
C GLY A 76 18.00 -3.14 -0.94
N GLU A 77 17.10 -2.17 -0.94
CA GLU A 77 16.50 -1.59 -2.16
C GLU A 77 17.20 -0.30 -2.58
N ARG A 78 18.02 0.29 -1.69
CA ARG A 78 18.84 1.45 -2.04
C ARG A 78 20.05 0.99 -2.84
N GLY A 79 20.30 1.65 -3.96
CA GLY A 79 21.52 1.49 -4.72
C GLY A 79 22.71 2.12 -4.00
N THR A 80 23.90 1.86 -4.53
CA THR A 80 25.11 2.60 -4.13
C THR A 80 25.05 4.07 -4.56
N ASP A 81 24.30 4.34 -5.63
CA ASP A 81 23.91 5.65 -6.12
C ASP A 81 22.42 5.68 -6.51
N SER A 82 21.93 6.82 -7.00
CA SER A 82 20.52 6.99 -7.39
C SER A 82 20.15 6.33 -8.73
N THR A 83 21.14 5.81 -9.47
CA THR A 83 20.94 5.10 -10.74
C THR A 83 20.86 3.59 -10.58
N ASP A 84 21.36 3.05 -9.46
CA ASP A 84 21.39 1.62 -9.15
C ASP A 84 20.41 1.22 -8.03
N GLY A 85 19.36 2.00 -7.79
CA GLY A 85 18.29 1.59 -6.88
C GLY A 85 17.20 2.63 -6.65
N TYR A 86 16.38 2.37 -5.63
CA TYR A 86 15.22 3.18 -5.33
C TYR A 86 15.59 4.39 -4.49
N THR A 87 14.90 5.50 -4.74
CA THR A 87 15.05 6.77 -4.02
C THR A 87 13.68 7.39 -3.71
N THR A 88 13.66 8.50 -2.95
CA THR A 88 12.47 9.29 -2.67
C THR A 88 12.73 10.76 -3.00
N GLU A 89 11.75 11.41 -3.62
CA GLU A 89 11.77 12.84 -3.96
C GLU A 89 11.13 13.71 -2.87
N LEU A 90 10.66 13.07 -1.79
CA LEU A 90 10.24 13.81 -0.61
C LEU A 90 11.49 14.26 0.16
N PRO A 91 11.49 15.50 0.71
CA PRO A 91 12.50 15.91 1.65
C PRO A 91 12.57 14.86 2.75
N LEU A 92 13.73 14.22 2.88
CA LEU A 92 14.03 13.45 4.06
C LEU A 92 13.96 14.46 5.19
N LEU A 93 12.90 14.39 6.01
CA LEU A 93 12.98 14.97 7.32
C LEU A 93 14.28 14.44 7.92
N PRO A 94 15.14 15.28 8.49
CA PRO A 94 16.40 14.80 9.04
C PRO A 94 16.04 13.77 10.11
N THR A 95 16.10 12.49 9.74
CA THR A 95 16.31 11.40 10.66
C THR A 95 17.52 11.85 11.43
N ALA A 96 17.37 12.11 12.72
CA ALA A 96 18.43 12.57 13.60
C ALA A 96 19.59 11.57 13.52
N MET A 97 20.46 11.79 12.54
CA MET A 97 21.76 11.16 12.36
C MET A 97 22.77 12.27 12.55
N ALA A 98 22.70 12.89 13.73
CA ALA A 98 23.92 13.30 14.38
C ALA A 98 24.52 12.00 14.95
N PRO A 99 25.66 11.49 14.47
CA PRO A 99 26.48 10.66 15.33
C PRO A 99 26.74 11.47 16.63
N PRO A 100 26.78 10.86 17.82
CA PRO A 100 27.31 11.56 18.97
C PRO A 100 28.77 11.91 18.64
N SER A 101 29.01 13.17 18.28
CA SER A 101 30.36 13.73 18.31
C SER A 101 30.83 13.59 19.76
N ALA A 102 31.78 12.68 19.95
CA ALA A 102 32.65 12.53 21.11
C ALA A 102 32.00 12.89 22.45
N ALA A 103 31.45 11.88 23.13
CA ALA A 103 31.32 11.97 24.58
C ALA A 103 32.73 12.14 25.16
N VAL A 104 33.04 13.37 25.56
CA VAL A 104 33.91 13.61 26.70
C VAL A 104 33.33 12.86 27.89
N ASP A 105 34.15 12.01 28.50
CA ASP A 105 33.85 11.30 29.74
C ASP A 105 33.40 12.29 30.82
N VAL A 106 32.13 12.22 31.22
CA VAL A 106 31.70 12.61 32.57
C VAL A 106 30.67 11.60 33.05
N SER A 107 31.08 10.81 34.05
CA SER A 107 30.21 9.92 34.82
C SER A 107 29.16 10.69 35.62
N GLY A 108 27.90 10.22 35.58
CA GLY A 108 26.94 10.42 36.67
C GLY A 108 25.48 10.65 36.24
N GLY A 109 24.68 9.59 36.13
CA GLY A 109 23.21 9.69 36.07
C GLY A 109 22.52 8.41 35.58
N SER A 110 21.86 7.69 36.50
CA SER A 110 21.03 6.50 36.22
C SER A 110 19.68 6.84 35.57
N PRO A 111 18.94 5.87 34.99
CA PRO A 111 18.23 6.01 33.72
C PRO A 111 16.77 6.45 33.87
N SER A 112 16.26 7.17 32.88
CA SER A 112 14.82 7.34 32.64
C SER A 112 14.55 7.25 31.14
N ASP A 113 13.89 6.15 30.77
CA ASP A 113 13.11 5.85 29.57
C ASP A 113 13.68 6.10 28.15
N PRO A 114 13.82 5.06 27.30
CA PRO A 114 14.01 5.24 25.87
C PRO A 114 12.66 5.50 25.19
N SER A 115 12.11 6.71 25.35
CA SER A 115 11.04 7.21 24.48
C SER A 115 11.59 8.27 23.52
N GLY A 116 12.56 7.83 22.71
CA GLY A 116 13.27 8.66 21.74
C GLY A 116 13.16 8.08 20.34
N ALA A 117 11.94 7.97 19.80
CA ALA A 117 11.67 7.81 18.37
C ALA A 117 10.16 7.88 18.08
N ALA A 118 9.46 8.88 18.61
CA ALA A 118 8.22 9.32 17.99
C ALA A 118 8.59 10.55 17.16
N GLY A 119 8.84 10.36 15.86
CA GLY A 119 8.74 11.48 14.92
C GLY A 119 7.40 12.16 15.22
N SER A 120 7.43 13.48 15.45
CA SER A 120 6.23 14.18 15.93
C SER A 120 5.09 13.92 14.95
N ALA A 121 3.87 13.71 15.46
CA ALA A 121 2.69 13.51 14.62
C ALA A 121 2.51 14.62 13.54
N THR A 122 3.17 15.76 13.73
CA THR A 122 3.27 16.93 12.86
C THR A 122 4.10 16.70 11.59
N ASP A 123 4.90 15.65 11.51
CA ASP A 123 5.87 15.41 10.43
C ASP A 123 5.31 14.54 9.29
N THR A 124 4.09 14.02 9.44
CA THR A 124 3.42 13.23 8.42
C THR A 124 2.33 14.05 7.70
N PRO A 125 2.23 13.98 6.36
CA PRO A 125 1.11 14.53 5.63
C PRO A 125 -0.23 14.00 6.15
N THR A 126 -1.20 14.89 6.33
CA THR A 126 -2.58 14.50 6.69
C THR A 126 -3.38 14.28 5.42
N VAL A 127 -4.15 13.19 5.35
CA VAL A 127 -5.03 12.89 4.21
C VAL A 127 -6.50 12.92 4.63
N THR A 128 -7.32 13.62 3.87
CA THR A 128 -8.79 13.62 4.00
C THR A 128 -9.43 13.33 2.66
N VAL A 129 -10.47 12.51 2.62
CA VAL A 129 -11.19 12.18 1.38
C VAL A 129 -12.65 12.58 1.52
N ALA A 130 -13.15 13.36 0.56
CA ALA A 130 -14.54 13.78 0.46
C ALA A 130 -15.03 13.53 -0.97
N GLY A 131 -15.93 12.55 -1.13
CA GLY A 131 -16.39 12.12 -2.46
C GLY A 131 -15.23 11.60 -3.31
N ASN A 132 -15.00 12.23 -4.47
CA ASN A 132 -13.90 11.92 -5.38
C ASN A 132 -12.68 12.83 -5.21
N VAL A 133 -12.66 13.68 -4.17
CA VAL A 133 -11.55 14.58 -3.88
C VAL A 133 -10.76 14.07 -2.69
N MET A 134 -9.48 13.79 -2.90
CA MET A 134 -8.52 13.49 -1.84
C MET A 134 -7.67 14.74 -1.59
N THR A 135 -7.64 15.24 -0.36
CA THR A 135 -6.78 16.36 0.01
C THR A 135 -5.62 15.83 0.86
N ILE A 136 -4.39 16.13 0.43
CA ILE A 136 -3.17 15.85 1.16
C ILE A 136 -2.62 17.19 1.66
N ARG A 137 -2.49 17.34 2.96
CA ARG A 137 -1.92 18.52 3.59
C ARG A 137 -0.51 18.21 4.05
N LEU A 138 0.47 18.85 3.41
CA LEU A 138 1.88 18.71 3.70
C LEU A 138 2.25 19.52 4.96
N PRO A 139 3.15 18.99 5.81
CA PRO A 139 3.76 19.76 6.88
C PRO A 139 4.72 20.82 6.32
N ALA A 140 5.08 21.81 7.15
CA ALA A 140 5.91 22.95 6.73
C ALA A 140 7.27 22.52 6.14
N GLY A 141 7.89 21.45 6.69
CA GLY A 141 9.17 20.91 6.20
C GLY A 141 9.11 20.22 4.83
N MET A 142 7.93 20.04 4.24
CA MET A 142 7.72 19.43 2.92
C MET A 142 7.20 20.42 1.87
N ALA A 143 7.28 21.73 2.13
CA ALA A 143 6.93 22.73 1.15
C ALA A 143 7.88 22.67 -0.07
N GLY A 144 7.35 22.87 -1.28
CA GLY A 144 8.16 22.96 -2.50
C GLY A 144 8.59 21.63 -3.11
N LEU A 145 7.74 20.59 -3.07
CA LEU A 145 8.00 19.32 -3.74
C LEU A 145 8.18 19.50 -5.26
N SER A 146 9.09 18.71 -5.85
CA SER A 146 9.22 18.58 -7.30
C SER A 146 7.95 17.97 -7.92
N ASP A 147 7.73 18.15 -9.23
CA ASP A 147 6.63 17.49 -9.95
C ASP A 147 6.69 15.96 -9.82
N LEU A 148 7.91 15.39 -9.73
CA LEU A 148 8.09 13.96 -9.48
C LEU A 148 7.72 13.61 -8.04
N GLY A 149 8.12 14.40 -7.04
CA GLY A 149 7.72 14.23 -5.64
C GLY A 149 6.22 14.35 -5.41
N VAL A 150 5.54 15.29 -6.06
CA VAL A 150 4.07 15.40 -6.03
C VAL A 150 3.43 14.14 -6.63
N ARG A 151 3.92 13.66 -7.78
CA ARG A 151 3.42 12.42 -8.37
C ARG A 151 3.65 11.22 -7.46
N GLN A 152 4.84 11.11 -6.87
CA GLN A 152 5.21 10.06 -5.95
C GLN A 152 4.26 9.99 -4.74
N LEU A 153 4.03 11.15 -4.11
CA LEU A 153 3.13 11.33 -2.99
C LEU A 153 1.70 10.93 -3.34
N VAL A 154 1.16 11.48 -4.44
CA VAL A 154 -0.21 11.24 -4.86
C VAL A 154 -0.43 9.78 -5.23
N CYS A 155 0.47 9.17 -6.01
CA CYS A 155 0.31 7.78 -6.45
C CYS A 155 0.40 6.79 -5.30
N THR A 156 1.22 7.07 -4.29
CA THR A 156 1.26 6.29 -3.06
C THR A 156 -0.07 6.39 -2.30
N ALA A 157 -0.56 7.61 -2.07
CA ALA A 157 -1.79 7.83 -1.32
C ALA A 157 -3.02 7.19 -1.99
N THR A 158 -3.14 7.32 -3.32
CA THR A 158 -4.27 6.78 -4.08
C THR A 158 -4.20 5.26 -4.21
N ALA A 159 -3.01 4.69 -4.40
CA ALA A 159 -2.83 3.24 -4.44
C ALA A 159 -3.15 2.56 -3.10
N ALA A 160 -2.79 3.21 -1.99
CA ALA A 160 -3.22 2.78 -0.67
C ALA A 160 -4.74 2.85 -0.55
N TYR A 161 -5.35 4.00 -0.82
CA TYR A 161 -6.81 4.18 -0.70
C TYR A 161 -7.62 3.16 -1.51
N ARG A 162 -7.18 2.85 -2.73
CA ARG A 162 -7.85 1.93 -3.65
C ARG A 162 -7.79 0.47 -3.21
N LEU A 163 -6.81 0.10 -2.38
CA LEU A 163 -6.63 -1.28 -1.91
C LEU A 163 -7.89 -1.84 -1.23
N THR A 164 -8.61 -0.99 -0.49
CA THR A 164 -9.86 -1.36 0.19
C THR A 164 -11.11 -0.81 -0.49
N ARG A 165 -10.96 -0.08 -1.61
CA ARG A 165 -12.05 0.62 -2.32
C ARG A 165 -11.90 0.52 -3.84
N PRO A 166 -11.82 -0.70 -4.41
CA PRO A 166 -11.50 -0.92 -5.81
C PRO A 166 -12.51 -0.30 -6.78
N SER A 167 -13.78 -0.17 -6.37
CA SER A 167 -14.88 0.38 -7.18
C SER A 167 -14.91 1.91 -7.22
N THR A 168 -13.99 2.60 -6.54
CA THR A 168 -13.96 4.07 -6.57
C THR A 168 -13.61 4.55 -7.98
N GLY A 169 -14.36 5.52 -8.51
CA GLY A 169 -14.01 6.22 -9.75
C GLY A 169 -12.68 6.99 -9.63
N ALA A 170 -12.30 7.73 -10.68
CA ALA A 170 -11.07 8.53 -10.65
C ALA A 170 -11.11 9.55 -9.48
N LEU A 171 -9.97 9.70 -8.80
CA LEU A 171 -9.79 10.64 -7.70
C LEU A 171 -9.04 11.88 -8.19
N THR A 172 -9.54 13.05 -7.83
CA THR A 172 -8.77 14.30 -7.95
C THR A 172 -8.08 14.56 -6.63
N VAL A 173 -6.75 14.59 -6.65
CA VAL A 173 -5.92 14.80 -5.47
C VAL A 173 -5.46 16.26 -5.42
N ALA A 174 -5.77 16.93 -4.32
CA ALA A 174 -5.32 18.28 -4.00
C ALA A 174 -4.19 18.20 -2.95
N VAL A 175 -2.98 18.60 -3.33
CA VAL A 175 -1.83 18.67 -2.43
C VAL A 175 -1.67 20.13 -1.98
N THR A 176 -1.68 20.36 -0.68
CA THR A 176 -1.62 21.71 -0.07
C THR A 176 -0.46 21.81 0.91
N GLY A 177 0.27 22.93 0.92
CA GLY A 177 1.36 23.16 1.87
C GLY A 177 2.19 24.39 1.52
N GLY A 178 2.67 25.13 2.51
CA GLY A 178 3.50 26.32 2.29
C GLY A 178 2.86 27.42 1.43
N GLY A 179 1.53 27.53 1.43
CA GLY A 179 0.78 28.46 0.58
C GLY A 179 0.52 27.98 -0.86
N HIS A 180 1.06 26.81 -1.25
CA HIS A 180 0.86 26.23 -2.57
C HIS A 180 -0.29 25.22 -2.58
N LEU A 181 -0.98 25.12 -3.72
CA LEU A 181 -1.98 24.10 -4.03
C LEU A 181 -1.68 23.51 -5.41
N VAL A 182 -1.51 22.19 -5.47
CA VAL A 182 -1.35 21.44 -6.72
C VAL A 182 -2.50 20.43 -6.83
N ARG A 183 -3.10 20.31 -8.01
CA ARG A 183 -4.14 19.32 -8.28
C ARG A 183 -3.68 18.31 -9.31
N MET A 184 -3.92 17.03 -9.04
CA MET A 184 -3.59 15.94 -9.95
C MET A 184 -4.65 14.84 -9.92
N SER A 185 -4.99 14.29 -11.08
CA SER A 185 -5.83 13.09 -11.17
C SER A 185 -4.99 11.83 -10.94
N ASP A 186 -5.54 10.87 -10.20
CA ASP A 186 -4.90 9.57 -9.96
C ASP A 186 -4.77 8.71 -11.22
N ALA A 187 -5.51 9.02 -12.29
CA ALA A 187 -5.36 8.40 -13.61
C ALA A 187 -3.98 8.65 -14.25
N ARG A 188 -3.19 9.60 -13.73
CA ARG A 188 -1.80 9.85 -14.16
C ARG A 188 -0.78 8.93 -13.49
N CYS A 189 -1.20 8.14 -12.51
CA CYS A 189 -0.32 7.20 -11.85
C CYS A 189 -0.06 5.97 -12.73
N PRO A 190 1.17 5.43 -12.73
CA PRO A 190 1.46 4.20 -13.45
C PRO A 190 0.52 3.08 -12.98
N SER A 191 -0.07 2.36 -13.95
CA SER A 191 -0.71 1.08 -13.66
C SER A 191 0.33 0.11 -13.09
N ARG A 192 -0.07 -0.68 -12.10
CA ARG A 192 0.78 -1.77 -11.61
C ARG A 192 0.92 -2.88 -12.64
#